data_AF-A0A9J6F738-F1
#
_entry.id   AF-A0A9J6F738-F1
#
_cell.length_a   1.000
_cell.length_b   1.000
_cell.length_c   1.000
_cell.angle_alpha   90.00
_cell.angle_beta   90.00
_cell.angle_gamma   90.00
#
_symmetry.space_group_name_H-M   'P 1'
#
loop_
_entity.id
_entity.type
_entity.pdbx_description
1 polymer ?
#
loop_
_entity_poly.entity_id
_entity_poly.type
_entity_poly.pdbx_seq_one_letter_code
_entity_poly.pdbx_strand_id
1 'polypeptide(L)'
;MDEAEMGALWQETLDRMIHKLTRKVNALTSLWHDIRVTGMASKNRLERTEDHVDRLLKEMYVGEEAIRQRVVATIKHLSGEIIELSEQLGLPATLPEPDLTVLQQENAVRTKAAELKLLKSQRKKEFRSLHPEEADLTAELRASPCVLPPPTPIP
;
A
#
# COMPACT_ATOMS: atom_id res chain seq x y z
N MET A 1 11.81 -12.46 -14.44
CA MET A 1 10.92 -12.43 -15.60
C MET A 1 11.06 -11.06 -16.19
N ASP A 2 11.56 -10.99 -17.41
CA ASP A 2 11.85 -9.73 -18.10
C ASP A 2 10.54 -9.03 -18.51
N GLU A 3 10.59 -7.72 -18.72
CA GLU A 3 9.44 -6.90 -19.13
C GLU A 3 8.84 -7.40 -20.47
N ALA A 4 9.70 -7.90 -21.35
CA ALA A 4 9.31 -8.53 -22.60
C ALA A 4 8.57 -9.87 -22.42
N GLU A 5 9.02 -10.71 -21.47
CA GLU A 5 8.37 -12.00 -21.15
C GLU A 5 6.98 -11.75 -20.53
N MET A 6 6.88 -10.75 -19.66
CA MET A 6 5.59 -10.32 -19.12
C MET A 6 4.67 -9.82 -20.23
N GLY A 7 5.14 -8.93 -21.10
CA GLY A 7 4.35 -8.42 -22.22
C GLY A 7 3.76 -9.52 -23.09
N ALA A 8 4.56 -10.55 -23.41
CA ALA A 8 4.09 -11.72 -24.16
C ALA A 8 3.01 -12.51 -23.40
N LEU A 9 3.21 -12.74 -22.09
CA LEU A 9 2.24 -13.45 -21.24
C LEU A 9 0.89 -12.71 -21.15
N TRP A 10 0.94 -11.38 -21.00
CA TRP A 10 -0.26 -10.53 -20.99
C TRP A 10 -1.02 -10.66 -22.30
N GLN A 11 -0.33 -10.56 -23.43
CA GLN A 11 -0.96 -10.64 -24.74
C GLN A 11 -1.58 -12.01 -24.99
N GLU A 12 -0.87 -13.10 -24.68
CA GLU A 12 -1.41 -14.46 -24.80
C GLU A 12 -2.67 -14.65 -23.93
N THR A 13 -2.66 -14.09 -22.73
CA THR A 13 -3.78 -14.17 -21.80
C THR A 13 -4.99 -13.39 -22.31
N LEU A 14 -4.78 -12.19 -22.84
CA LEU A 14 -5.83 -11.37 -23.46
C LEU A 14 -6.46 -12.08 -24.64
N ASP A 15 -5.65 -12.62 -25.56
CA ASP A 15 -6.14 -13.35 -26.73
C ASP A 15 -6.97 -14.57 -26.33
N ARG A 16 -6.51 -15.31 -25.32
CA ARG A 16 -7.24 -16.46 -24.75
C ARG A 16 -8.57 -16.04 -24.11
N MET A 17 -8.62 -14.90 -23.43
CA MET A 17 -9.85 -14.37 -22.84
C MET A 17 -10.85 -13.94 -23.93
N ILE A 18 -10.38 -13.19 -24.93
CA ILE A 18 -11.19 -12.75 -26.07
C ILE A 18 -11.77 -13.98 -26.79
N HIS A 19 -10.94 -14.99 -27.09
CA HIS A 19 -11.40 -16.19 -27.75
C HIS A 19 -12.49 -16.94 -26.94
N LYS A 20 -12.31 -17.08 -25.62
CA LYS A 20 -13.30 -17.71 -24.74
C LYS A 20 -14.61 -16.91 -24.70
N LEU A 21 -14.52 -15.59 -24.58
CA LEU A 21 -15.69 -14.71 -24.52
C LEU A 21 -16.47 -14.76 -25.84
N THR A 22 -15.79 -14.58 -26.97
CA THR A 22 -16.37 -14.69 -28.31
C THR A 22 -17.08 -16.03 -28.50
N ARG A 23 -16.43 -17.15 -28.14
CA ARG A 23 -17.04 -18.48 -28.25
C ARG A 23 -18.31 -18.61 -27.41
N LYS A 24 -18.32 -18.05 -26.20
CA LYS A 24 -19.49 -18.12 -25.29
C LYS A 24 -20.62 -17.20 -25.75
N VAL A 25 -20.31 -15.99 -26.20
CA VAL A 25 -21.30 -15.07 -26.78
C VAL A 25 -21.91 -15.66 -28.05
N ASN A 26 -21.11 -16.26 -28.93
CA ASN A 26 -21.62 -16.97 -30.11
C ASN A 26 -22.53 -18.15 -29.74
N ALA A 27 -22.18 -18.93 -28.71
CA ALA A 27 -23.05 -19.99 -28.23
C ALA A 27 -24.39 -19.44 -27.68
N LEU A 28 -24.36 -18.30 -26.97
CA LEU A 28 -25.57 -17.64 -26.49
C LEU A 28 -26.45 -17.14 -27.64
N THR A 29 -25.86 -16.53 -28.66
CA THR A 29 -26.61 -16.03 -29.82
C THR A 29 -27.20 -17.18 -30.65
N SER A 30 -26.47 -18.28 -30.82
CA SER A 30 -27.01 -19.52 -31.43
C SER A 30 -28.17 -20.07 -30.62
N LEU A 31 -28.03 -20.19 -29.30
CA LEU A 31 -29.13 -20.66 -28.44
C LEU A 31 -30.36 -19.76 -28.52
N TRP A 32 -30.17 -18.43 -28.54
CA TRP A 32 -31.27 -17.48 -28.71
C TRP A 32 -31.96 -17.64 -30.06
N HIS A 33 -31.20 -17.90 -31.11
CA HIS A 33 -31.76 -18.20 -32.43
C HIS A 33 -32.60 -19.48 -32.41
N ASP A 34 -32.10 -20.54 -31.78
CA ASP A 34 -32.78 -21.83 -31.69
C ASP A 34 -34.13 -21.73 -30.96
N ILE A 35 -34.19 -20.94 -29.88
CA ILE A 35 -35.44 -20.66 -29.14
C ILE A 35 -36.28 -19.53 -29.76
N ARG A 36 -35.94 -19.07 -30.97
CA ARG A 36 -36.64 -18.02 -31.74
C ARG A 36 -36.73 -16.66 -31.03
N VAL A 37 -35.74 -16.31 -30.22
CA VAL A 37 -35.58 -14.96 -29.69
C VAL A 37 -34.92 -14.08 -30.75
N THR A 38 -35.67 -13.17 -31.34
CA THR A 38 -35.25 -12.35 -32.48
C THR A 38 -35.55 -10.86 -32.27
N GLY A 39 -35.05 -10.01 -33.17
CA GLY A 39 -35.33 -8.58 -33.20
C GLY A 39 -34.85 -7.84 -31.96
N MET A 40 -35.73 -7.03 -31.38
CA MET A 40 -35.37 -6.19 -30.22
C MET A 40 -34.99 -7.02 -28.98
N ALA A 41 -35.58 -8.21 -28.82
CA ALA A 41 -35.32 -9.06 -27.66
C ALA A 41 -33.88 -9.62 -27.64
N SER A 42 -33.34 -10.00 -28.81
CA SER A 42 -31.95 -10.46 -28.91
C SER A 42 -30.97 -9.30 -28.73
N LYS A 43 -31.28 -8.12 -29.27
CA LYS A 43 -30.48 -6.90 -29.08
C LYS A 43 -30.38 -6.53 -27.60
N ASN A 44 -31.50 -6.44 -26.90
CA ASN A 44 -31.53 -6.10 -25.46
C ASN A 44 -30.76 -7.11 -24.60
N ARG A 45 -30.79 -8.41 -24.96
CA ARG A 45 -30.02 -9.43 -24.24
C ARG A 45 -28.52 -9.30 -24.49
N LEU A 46 -28.12 -8.94 -25.71
CA LEU A 46 -26.72 -8.71 -26.06
C LEU A 46 -26.18 -7.48 -25.33
N GLU A 47 -26.90 -6.36 -25.36
CA GLU A 47 -26.55 -5.13 -24.64
C GLU A 47 -26.41 -5.39 -23.13
N ARG A 48 -27.35 -6.12 -22.51
CA ARG A 48 -27.22 -6.51 -21.10
C ARG A 48 -26.00 -7.38 -20.81
N THR A 49 -25.60 -8.22 -21.77
CA THR A 49 -24.41 -9.08 -21.63
C THR A 49 -23.14 -8.23 -21.70
N GLU A 50 -23.08 -7.31 -22.66
CA GLU A 50 -22.02 -6.31 -22.79
C GLU A 50 -21.89 -5.48 -21.51
N ASP A 51 -22.99 -4.90 -21.03
CA ASP A 51 -23.05 -4.13 -19.79
C ASP A 51 -22.52 -4.91 -18.59
N HIS A 52 -22.79 -6.22 -18.53
CA HIS A 52 -22.32 -7.04 -17.41
C HIS A 52 -20.80 -7.25 -17.44
N VAL A 53 -20.24 -7.51 -18.63
CA VAL A 53 -18.79 -7.65 -18.82
C VAL A 53 -18.09 -6.33 -18.53
N ASP A 54 -18.62 -5.23 -19.06
CA ASP A 54 -18.09 -3.89 -18.85
C ASP A 54 -18.11 -3.48 -17.37
N ARG A 55 -19.23 -3.71 -16.66
CA ARG A 55 -19.31 -3.46 -15.21
C ARG A 55 -18.25 -4.25 -14.44
N LEU A 56 -18.08 -5.54 -14.75
CA LEU A 56 -17.08 -6.36 -14.06
C LEU A 56 -15.66 -5.82 -14.27
N LEU A 57 -15.29 -5.47 -15.50
CA LEU A 57 -13.96 -4.93 -15.81
C LEU A 57 -13.74 -3.57 -15.14
N LYS A 58 -14.77 -2.71 -15.12
CA LYS A 58 -14.74 -1.43 -14.39
C LYS A 58 -14.54 -1.63 -12.89
N GLU A 59 -15.27 -2.55 -12.27
CA GLU A 59 -15.14 -2.86 -10.84
C GLU A 59 -13.72 -3.35 -10.51
N MET A 60 -13.16 -4.25 -11.34
CA MET A 60 -11.78 -4.72 -11.18
C MET A 60 -10.77 -3.58 -11.28
N TYR A 61 -10.91 -2.72 -12.31
CA TYR A 61 -10.03 -1.57 -12.52
C TYR A 61 -10.10 -0.59 -11.34
N VAL A 62 -11.31 -0.23 -10.91
CA VAL A 62 -11.51 0.67 -9.76
C VAL A 62 -10.92 0.07 -8.48
N GLY A 63 -11.05 -1.24 -8.29
CA GLY A 63 -10.44 -1.95 -7.17
C GLY A 63 -8.91 -1.83 -7.15
N GLU A 64 -8.26 -2.12 -8.28
CA GLU A 64 -6.80 -2.00 -8.42
C GLU A 64 -6.32 -0.55 -8.26
N GLU A 65 -7.03 0.41 -8.85
CA GLU A 65 -6.70 1.83 -8.73
C GLU A 65 -6.84 2.32 -7.27
N ALA A 66 -7.87 1.87 -6.56
CA ALA A 66 -8.03 2.18 -5.14
C ALA A 66 -6.90 1.58 -4.28
N ILE A 67 -6.44 0.36 -4.60
CA ILE A 67 -5.27 -0.24 -3.95
C ILE A 67 -4.03 0.62 -4.21
N ARG A 68 -3.76 0.99 -5.47
CA ARG A 68 -2.62 1.83 -5.85
C ARG A 68 -2.63 3.16 -5.09
N GLN A 69 -3.76 3.85 -5.07
CA GLN A 69 -3.91 5.12 -4.35
C GLN A 69 -3.67 4.96 -2.84
N ARG A 70 -4.21 3.90 -2.23
CA ARG A 70 -4.00 3.60 -0.81
C ARG A 70 -2.53 3.36 -0.49
N VAL A 71 -1.82 2.60 -1.34
CA VAL A 71 -0.40 2.31 -1.15
C VAL A 71 0.42 3.60 -1.23
N VAL A 72 0.19 4.44 -2.25
CA VAL A 72 0.87 5.74 -2.39
C VAL A 72 0.60 6.67 -1.22
N ALA A 73 -0.66 6.75 -0.77
CA ALA A 73 -1.02 7.55 0.40
C ALA A 73 -0.32 7.04 1.67
N THR A 74 -0.21 5.73 1.84
CA THR A 74 0.50 5.09 2.97
C THR A 74 1.98 5.42 2.94
N ILE A 75 2.63 5.32 1.78
CA ILE A 75 4.04 5.71 1.59
C ILE A 75 4.22 7.17 2.01
N LYS A 76 3.41 8.09 1.49
CA LYS A 76 3.52 9.52 1.79
C LYS A 76 3.37 9.80 3.29
N HIS A 77 2.34 9.22 3.92
CA HIS A 77 2.08 9.38 5.34
C HIS A 77 3.25 8.87 6.19
N LEU A 78 3.68 7.63 5.96
CA LEU A 78 4.73 7.01 6.78
C LEU A 78 6.11 7.62 6.51
N SER A 79 6.39 8.11 5.30
CA SER A 79 7.62 8.86 5.02
C SER A 79 7.68 10.15 5.84
N GLY A 80 6.57 10.88 5.97
CA GLY A 80 6.48 12.03 6.88
C GLY A 80 6.70 11.64 8.34
N GLU A 81 6.07 10.56 8.79
CA GLU A 81 6.24 10.03 10.14
C GLU A 81 7.70 9.61 10.43
N ILE A 82 8.40 9.03 9.46
CA ILE A 82 9.83 8.69 9.59
C ILE A 82 10.66 9.94 9.81
N ILE A 83 10.42 11.02 9.05
CA ILE A 83 11.17 12.27 9.18
C ILE A 83 10.98 12.84 10.60
N GLU A 84 9.74 12.92 11.08
CA GLU A 84 9.42 13.42 12.42
C GLU A 84 10.04 12.55 13.52
N LEU A 85 9.97 11.21 13.39
CA LEU A 85 10.54 10.29 14.36
C LEU A 85 12.07 10.36 14.36
N SER A 86 12.69 10.48 13.18
CA SER A 86 14.13 10.65 13.05
C SER A 86 14.60 11.93 13.74
N GLU A 87 13.92 13.06 13.50
CA GLU A 87 14.21 14.33 14.17
C GLU A 87 14.11 14.20 15.70
N GLN A 88 13.01 13.63 16.20
CA GLN A 88 12.79 13.42 17.64
C GLN A 88 13.83 12.49 18.28
N LEU A 89 14.36 11.54 17.52
CA LEU A 89 15.38 10.59 17.99
C LEU A 89 16.81 11.09 17.79
N GLY A 90 16.97 12.26 17.14
CA GLY A 90 18.27 12.78 16.73
C GLY A 90 19.02 11.88 15.75
N LEU A 91 18.28 11.24 14.85
CA LEU A 91 18.80 10.34 13.82
C LEU A 91 18.64 10.97 12.43
N PRO A 92 19.51 10.63 11.46
CA PRO A 92 19.31 11.07 10.08
C PRO A 92 18.00 10.49 9.51
N ALA A 93 17.20 11.34 8.86
CA ALA A 93 16.01 10.92 8.14
C ALA A 93 16.43 10.18 6.85
N THR A 94 16.41 8.86 6.89
CA THR A 94 16.75 8.00 5.75
C THR A 94 15.47 7.40 5.18
N LEU A 95 15.07 7.88 4.01
CA LEU A 95 13.95 7.33 3.25
C LEU A 95 14.43 6.17 2.35
N PRO A 96 13.55 5.20 2.03
CA PRO A 96 13.90 4.11 1.12
C PRO A 96 14.28 4.61 -0.27
N GLU A 97 15.13 3.85 -0.96
CA GLU A 97 15.61 4.19 -2.30
C GLU A 97 14.48 4.34 -3.33
N PRO A 98 14.63 5.26 -4.30
CA PRO A 98 13.60 5.54 -5.31
C PRO A 98 13.41 4.41 -6.34
N ASP A 99 14.39 3.50 -6.46
CA ASP A 99 14.41 2.47 -7.52
C ASP A 99 13.57 1.23 -7.16
N LEU A 100 12.85 1.26 -6.03
CA LEU A 100 11.97 0.18 -5.59
C LEU A 100 10.60 0.25 -6.27
N THR A 101 10.00 -0.92 -6.51
CA THR A 101 8.57 -0.95 -6.90
C THR A 101 7.70 -0.35 -5.79
N VAL A 102 6.53 0.16 -6.15
CA VAL A 102 5.63 0.85 -5.20
C VAL A 102 5.30 -0.01 -3.96
N LEU A 103 5.08 -1.32 -4.13
CA LEU A 103 4.82 -2.23 -3.01
C LEU A 103 6.06 -2.50 -2.14
N GLN A 104 7.24 -2.61 -2.77
CA GLN A 104 8.50 -2.74 -2.03
C GLN A 104 8.81 -1.46 -1.24
N GLN A 105 8.56 -0.31 -1.84
CA GLN A 105 8.70 0.99 -1.17
C GLN A 105 7.75 1.09 0.02
N GLU A 106 6.47 0.73 -0.12
CA GLU A 106 5.53 0.69 1.00
C GLU A 106 6.03 -0.20 2.14
N ASN A 107 6.48 -1.42 1.82
CA ASN A 107 7.00 -2.33 2.81
C ASN A 107 8.25 -1.79 3.52
N ALA A 108 9.16 -1.15 2.77
CA ALA A 108 10.36 -0.54 3.32
C ALA A 108 10.01 0.61 4.29
N VAL A 109 9.10 1.51 3.88
CA VAL A 109 8.67 2.63 4.74
C VAL A 109 7.95 2.10 5.99
N ARG A 110 7.07 1.10 5.87
CA ARG A 110 6.40 0.45 7.03
C ARG A 110 7.40 -0.15 8.01
N THR A 111 8.38 -0.88 7.51
CA THR A 111 9.42 -1.52 8.33
C THR A 111 10.23 -0.46 9.07
N LYS A 112 10.70 0.57 8.38
CA LYS A 112 11.50 1.64 8.97
C LYS A 112 10.72 2.44 10.02
N ALA A 113 9.46 2.77 9.76
CA ALA A 113 8.60 3.44 10.73
C ALA A 113 8.40 2.58 11.99
N ALA A 114 8.23 1.27 11.85
CA ALA A 114 8.10 0.35 12.99
C ALA A 114 9.39 0.28 13.83
N GLU A 115 10.56 0.23 13.19
CA GLU A 115 11.86 0.26 13.87
C GLU A 115 12.05 1.55 14.68
N LEU A 116 11.77 2.71 14.11
CA LEU A 116 11.89 4.00 14.81
C LEU A 116 10.91 4.10 15.97
N LYS A 117 9.67 3.62 15.81
CA LYS A 117 8.68 3.55 16.90
C LYS A 117 9.15 2.65 18.04
N LEU A 118 9.72 1.48 17.71
CA LEU A 118 10.27 0.56 18.69
C LEU A 118 11.42 1.21 19.46
N LEU A 119 12.38 1.83 18.75
CA LEU A 119 13.52 2.51 19.35
C LEU A 119 13.07 3.65 20.27
N LYS A 120 12.11 4.47 19.83
CA LYS A 120 11.52 5.53 20.67
C LYS A 120 10.89 4.97 21.93
N SER A 121 10.14 3.88 21.81
CA SER A 121 9.52 3.20 22.96
C SER A 121 10.57 2.65 23.93
N GLN A 122 11.64 2.05 23.42
CA GLN A 122 12.76 1.54 24.23
C GLN A 122 13.47 2.66 24.99
N ARG A 123 13.89 3.73 24.30
CA ARG A 123 14.53 4.90 24.93
C ARG A 123 13.64 5.55 25.99
N LYS A 124 12.33 5.64 25.73
CA LYS A 124 11.37 6.18 26.70
C LYS A 124 11.21 5.27 27.93
N LYS A 125 11.24 3.96 27.74
CA LYS A 125 11.18 2.98 28.84
C LYS A 125 12.44 3.07 29.70
N GLU A 126 13.61 3.14 29.08
CA GLU A 126 14.90 3.29 29.76
C GLU A 126 14.99 4.61 30.52
N PHE A 127 14.58 5.72 29.90
CA PHE A 127 14.50 7.01 30.59
C PHE A 127 13.61 6.94 31.84
N ARG A 128 12.46 6.27 31.75
CA ARG A 128 11.54 6.08 32.90
C ARG A 128 12.10 5.17 33.98
N SER A 129 13.03 4.27 33.68
CA SER A 129 13.69 3.46 34.70
C SER A 129 14.87 4.18 35.35
N LEU A 130 15.61 5.00 34.60
CA LEU A 130 16.77 5.74 35.09
C LEU A 130 16.37 6.96 35.94
N HIS A 131 15.27 7.63 35.59
CA HIS A 131 14.87 8.86 36.27
C HIS A 131 14.55 8.68 37.77
N PRO A 132 13.88 7.61 38.23
CA PRO A 132 13.72 7.33 39.66
C PRO A 132 15.06 7.07 40.35
N GLU A 133 15.94 6.27 39.73
CA GLU A 133 17.26 5.94 40.27
C GLU A 133 18.14 7.19 40.42
N GLU A 134 18.09 8.10 39.44
CA GLU A 134 18.76 9.40 39.53
C GLU A 134 18.21 10.22 40.71
N ALA A 135 16.89 10.26 40.89
CA ALA A 135 16.27 11.00 41.99
C ALA A 135 16.67 10.43 43.36
N ASP A 136 16.73 9.10 43.50
CA ASP A 136 17.15 8.43 44.72
C ASP A 136 18.62 8.73 45.05
N LEU A 137 19.51 8.60 44.06
CA LEU A 137 20.95 8.85 44.23
C LEU A 137 21.26 10.33 44.50
N THR A 138 20.58 11.26 43.83
CA THR A 138 20.79 12.70 44.04
C THR A 138 20.28 13.13 45.43
N ALA A 139 19.20 12.52 45.92
CA ALA A 139 18.72 12.69 47.29
C ALA A 139 19.74 12.17 48.32
N GLU A 140 20.31 10.98 48.10
CA GLU A 140 21.32 10.39 48.99
C GLU A 140 22.62 11.20 49.03
N LEU A 141 23.11 11.63 47.86
CA LEU A 141 24.36 12.39 47.72
C LEU A 141 24.21 13.88 48.04
N ARG A 142 22.98 14.37 48.30
CA ARG A 142 22.65 15.80 48.45
C ARG A 142 23.14 16.65 47.26
N ALA A 143 23.13 16.05 46.07
CA ALA A 143 23.49 16.70 44.82
C ALA A 143 22.25 17.32 44.16
N SER A 144 22.47 18.26 43.25
CA SER A 144 21.37 18.76 42.40
C SER A 144 21.07 17.74 41.29
N PRO A 145 19.79 17.52 40.92
CA PRO A 145 19.42 16.68 39.79
C PRO A 145 20.06 17.14 38.48
N CYS A 146 20.34 16.22 37.57
CA CYS A 146 20.85 16.55 36.25
C CYS A 146 19.75 17.26 35.44
N VAL A 147 19.95 18.53 35.15
CA VAL A 147 19.03 19.28 34.28
C VAL A 147 19.39 18.95 32.84
N LEU A 148 18.63 18.04 32.22
CA LEU A 148 18.76 17.81 30.79
C LEU A 148 18.33 19.07 30.03
N PRO A 149 19.14 19.57 29.08
CA PRO A 149 18.74 20.69 28.24
C PRO A 149 17.47 20.32 27.44
N PRO A 150 16.60 21.30 27.12
CA PRO A 150 15.48 21.05 26.22
C PRO A 150 16.01 20.51 24.88
N PRO A 151 15.25 19.64 24.19
CA PRO A 151 15.69 19.05 22.93
C PRO A 151 16.08 20.16 21.96
N THR A 152 17.36 20.22 21.60
CA THR A 152 17.88 21.18 20.64
C THR A 152 17.35 20.82 19.25
N PRO A 153 16.76 21.78 18.50
CA PRO A 153 16.40 21.54 17.11
C PRO A 153 17.68 21.21 16.34
N ILE A 154 17.65 20.12 15.57
CA ILE A 154 18.76 19.76 14.68
C ILE A 154 18.58 20.62 13.40
N PRO A 155 19.64 21.32 12.95
CA PRO A 155 19.57 22.19 11.77
C PRO A 155 19.30 21.44 10.46
#